data_AF-A0A1Z5LE52-F1
#
_entry.id   AF-A0A1Z5LE52-F1
#
_cell.length_a   1.000
_cell.length_b   1.000
_cell.length_c   1.000
_cell.angle_alpha   90.00
_cell.angle_beta   90.00
_cell.angle_gamma   90.00
#
_symmetry.space_group_name_H-M   'P 1'
#
loop_
_entity.id
_entity.type
_entity.pdbx_description
1 polymer ?
#
loop_
_entity_poly.entity_id
_entity_poly.type
_entity_poly.pdbx_seq_one_letter_code
_entity_poly.pdbx_strand_id
1 'polypeptide(L)'
;MELSIIIGKRVNEAENNTKAKEIMYYINESVYKSFVVSLFSDDPVDPQPLVANDGPKEQSIIWGITCDGLDKIKGFCMLPEMNVGDWLMFESMGAYTITLNTPFNGFPSAGILHRASKMTEEDLRKRELLIEIVDCAS
;
A
#
# COMPACT_ATOMS: atom_id res chain seq x y z
N MET A 1 -7.85 -0.78 1.92
CA MET A 1 -6.64 -1.42 1.38
C MET A 1 -6.03 -0.47 0.37
N GLU A 2 -4.71 -0.52 0.20
CA GLU A 2 -3.96 0.24 -0.79
C GLU A 2 -3.35 -0.73 -1.81
N LEU A 3 -3.32 -0.32 -3.08
CA LEU A 3 -2.69 -1.07 -4.17
C LEU A 3 -1.64 -0.20 -4.82
N SER A 4 -0.40 -0.68 -4.90
CA SER A 4 0.71 0.08 -5.46
C SER A 4 1.47 -0.77 -6.47
N ILE A 5 1.85 -0.17 -7.59
CA ILE A 5 2.59 -0.84 -8.65
C ILE A 5 4.10 -0.66 -8.43
N ILE A 6 4.87 -1.72 -8.69
CA ILE A 6 6.33 -1.66 -8.69
C ILE A 6 6.78 -0.94 -9.96
N ILE A 7 7.43 0.21 -9.79
CA ILE A 7 7.94 1.06 -10.88
C ILE A 7 9.45 0.90 -11.07
N GLY A 8 10.15 0.31 -10.10
CA GLY A 8 11.58 0.06 -10.17
C GLY A 8 11.98 -1.15 -9.33
N LYS A 9 13.08 -1.80 -9.72
CA LYS A 9 13.67 -2.93 -9.02
C LYS A 9 15.19 -2.79 -9.05
N ARG A 10 15.84 -3.05 -7.92
CA ARG A 10 17.30 -3.16 -7.80
C ARG A 10 17.63 -4.43 -7.02
N VAL A 11 18.60 -5.18 -7.50
CA VAL A 11 19.11 -6.37 -6.80
C VAL A 11 20.53 -6.07 -6.37
N ASN A 12 20.80 -6.18 -5.07
CA ASN A 12 22.16 -6.10 -4.55
C ASN A 12 22.65 -7.53 -4.32
N GLU A 13 23.58 -7.97 -5.15
CA GLU A 13 24.26 -9.24 -4.99
C GLU A 13 25.29 -9.14 -3.86
N ALA A 14 25.44 -10.22 -3.11
CA ALA A 14 26.39 -10.27 -2.01
C ALA A 14 27.82 -10.38 -2.55
N GLU A 15 28.56 -9.28 -2.57
CA GLU A 15 30.01 -9.33 -2.76
C GLU A 15 30.61 -10.25 -1.67
N ASN A 16 31.17 -11.38 -2.10
CA ASN A 16 31.94 -12.35 -1.31
C ASN A 16 31.17 -13.37 -0.44
N ASN A 17 29.94 -13.77 -0.80
CA ASN A 17 29.25 -14.93 -0.17
C ASN A 17 28.96 -14.77 1.35
N THR A 18 29.08 -13.56 1.91
CA THR A 18 28.87 -13.28 3.34
C THR A 18 27.59 -12.49 3.65
N LYS A 19 26.98 -11.85 2.64
CA LYS A 19 25.68 -11.16 2.77
C LYS A 19 24.58 -11.97 2.09
N ALA A 20 23.34 -11.84 2.57
CA ALA A 20 22.17 -12.37 1.87
C ALA A 20 21.84 -11.47 0.66
N LYS A 21 21.26 -12.05 -0.40
CA LYS A 21 20.68 -11.32 -1.53
C LYS A 21 19.61 -10.37 -1.00
N GLU A 22 19.71 -9.08 -1.34
CA GLU A 22 18.73 -8.07 -0.96
C GLU A 22 18.09 -7.46 -2.21
N ILE A 23 16.77 -7.48 -2.28
CA ILE A 23 16.01 -6.91 -3.39
C ILE A 23 15.32 -5.63 -2.92
N MET A 24 15.47 -4.56 -3.69
CA MET A 24 14.80 -3.29 -3.45
C MET A 24 13.73 -3.08 -4.51
N TYR A 25 12.49 -2.87 -4.08
CA TYR A 25 11.38 -2.50 -4.95
C TYR A 25 10.99 -1.04 -4.70
N TYR A 26 10.79 -0.29 -5.78
CA TYR A 26 10.32 1.09 -5.74
C TYR A 26 8.87 1.09 -6.22
N ILE A 27 7.96 1.68 -5.46
CA ILE A 27 6.53 1.73 -5.80
C ILE A 27 6.08 3.15 -6.14
N ASN A 28 4.93 3.27 -6.80
CA ASN A 28 4.34 4.56 -7.20
C ASN A 28 3.67 5.35 -6.05
N GLU A 29 4.10 5.12 -4.81
CA GLU A 29 3.54 5.69 -3.59
C GLU A 29 4.67 6.17 -2.68
N SER A 30 4.37 6.81 -1.55
CA SER A 30 5.40 7.44 -0.71
C SER A 30 5.00 7.64 0.74
N VAL A 31 6.00 7.79 1.62
CA VAL A 31 5.81 8.29 2.99
C VAL A 31 5.24 9.70 3.06
N TYR A 32 5.37 10.49 1.99
CA TYR A 32 4.75 11.81 1.86
C TYR A 32 3.27 11.74 1.41
N LYS A 33 2.75 10.52 1.25
CA LYS A 33 1.40 10.19 0.78
C LYS A 33 0.76 9.18 1.74
N SER A 34 0.21 8.09 1.21
CA SER A 34 -0.57 7.10 1.96
C SER A 34 0.25 6.38 3.04
N PHE A 35 1.59 6.43 2.97
CA PHE A 35 2.49 5.69 3.84
C PHE A 35 3.18 6.54 4.92
N VAL A 36 2.62 7.70 5.28
CA VAL A 36 3.17 8.59 6.32
C VAL A 36 3.44 7.89 7.65
N VAL A 37 2.64 6.87 7.99
CA VAL A 37 2.83 6.03 9.17
C VAL A 37 4.22 5.38 9.24
N SER A 38 4.87 5.16 8.10
CA SER A 38 6.20 4.55 8.02
C SER A 38 7.33 5.44 8.51
N LEU A 39 7.07 6.75 8.69
CA LEU A 39 8.02 7.66 9.33
C LEU A 39 8.03 7.54 10.85
N PHE A 40 6.97 6.97 11.44
CA PHE A 40 6.71 7.03 12.88
C PHE A 40 6.59 5.66 13.54
N SER A 41 6.65 4.57 12.76
CA SER A 41 6.55 3.21 13.24
C SER A 41 7.61 2.34 12.57
N ASP A 42 8.23 1.45 13.35
CA ASP A 42 9.26 0.53 12.86
C ASP A 42 8.69 -0.57 11.95
N ASP A 43 7.39 -0.89 12.10
CA ASP A 43 6.73 -1.96 11.33
C ASP A 43 5.28 -1.61 10.96
N PRO A 44 5.07 -0.62 10.07
CA PRO A 44 3.77 0.03 9.88
C PRO A 44 2.80 -0.76 8.99
N VAL A 45 3.31 -1.48 7.99
CA VAL A 45 2.53 -2.09 6.90
C VAL A 45 3.21 -3.37 6.42
N ASP A 46 2.42 -4.34 5.96
CA ASP A 46 2.95 -5.57 5.37
C ASP A 46 2.60 -5.65 3.87
N PRO A 47 3.60 -5.60 2.97
CA PRO A 47 3.36 -5.78 1.54
C PRO A 47 3.00 -7.24 1.23
N GLN A 48 1.97 -7.45 0.42
CA GLN A 48 1.61 -8.75 -0.14
C GLN A 48 1.53 -8.66 -1.67
N PRO A 49 2.03 -9.66 -2.42
CA PRO A 49 1.75 -9.74 -3.85
C PRO A 49 0.23 -9.78 -4.10
N LEU A 50 -0.27 -8.95 -5.02
CA LEU A 50 -1.69 -8.97 -5.38
C LEU A 50 -2.10 -10.31 -6.00
N VAL A 51 -1.21 -10.86 -6.83
CA VAL A 51 -1.35 -12.21 -7.38
C VAL A 51 -0.48 -13.13 -6.54
N ALA A 52 -1.10 -14.16 -5.97
CA ALA A 52 -0.41 -15.13 -5.14
C ALA A 52 0.77 -15.76 -5.90
N ASN A 53 1.91 -15.84 -5.23
CA ASN A 53 3.12 -16.45 -5.74
C ASN A 53 3.78 -17.25 -4.60
N ASP A 54 3.75 -18.58 -4.75
CA ASP A 54 4.29 -19.53 -3.77
C ASP A 54 5.79 -19.81 -3.98
N GLY A 55 6.46 -18.99 -4.78
CA GLY A 55 7.90 -19.05 -5.00
C GLY A 55 8.70 -18.77 -3.71
N PRO A 56 10.01 -19.09 -3.74
CA PRO A 56 10.89 -18.81 -2.61
C PRO A 56 10.88 -17.32 -2.29
N LYS A 57 10.74 -17.00 -1.00
CA LYS A 57 10.75 -15.62 -0.51
C LYS A 57 12.18 -15.17 -0.25
N GLU A 58 12.47 -13.96 -0.70
CA GLU A 58 13.76 -13.29 -0.57
C GLU A 58 13.61 -12.04 0.30
N GLN A 59 14.69 -11.68 1.00
CA GLN A 59 14.72 -10.44 1.77
C GLN A 59 14.59 -9.24 0.84
N SER A 60 13.60 -8.39 1.16
CA SER A 60 13.19 -7.29 0.32
C SER A 60 12.99 -5.98 1.12
N ILE A 61 13.23 -4.85 0.46
CA ILE A 61 12.98 -3.49 0.96
C ILE A 61 12.02 -2.78 0.00
N ILE A 62 11.02 -2.09 0.56
CA ILE A 62 10.08 -1.27 -0.21
C ILE A 62 10.41 0.21 -0.04
N TRP A 63 10.68 0.86 -1.16
CA TRP A 63 10.94 2.29 -1.27
C TRP A 63 9.78 3.01 -1.97
N GLY A 64 9.57 4.26 -1.63
CA GLY A 64 8.63 5.12 -2.33
C GLY A 64 9.19 5.69 -3.65
N ILE A 65 8.38 6.50 -4.31
CA ILE A 65 8.66 7.10 -5.62
C ILE A 65 9.62 8.31 -5.57
N THR A 66 9.86 8.88 -4.39
CA THR A 66 10.66 10.10 -4.28
C THR A 66 12.16 9.81 -4.19
N CYS A 67 12.98 10.83 -4.45
CA CYS A 67 14.43 10.73 -4.28
C CYS A 67 14.90 10.96 -2.82
N ASP A 68 13.99 11.04 -1.86
CA ASP A 68 14.35 11.24 -0.45
C ASP A 68 14.82 9.91 0.17
N GLY A 69 15.95 9.93 0.88
CA GLY A 69 16.46 8.76 1.58
C GLY A 69 15.58 8.30 2.75
N LEU A 70 14.66 9.15 3.21
CA LEU A 70 13.65 8.82 4.22
C LEU A 70 12.40 8.19 3.60
N ASP A 71 12.24 8.19 2.27
CA ASP A 71 11.08 7.60 1.57
C ASP A 71 11.17 6.07 1.48
N LYS A 72 11.27 5.46 2.65
CA LYS A 72 11.35 4.02 2.86
C LYS A 72 10.06 3.57 3.53
N ILE A 73 9.29 2.77 2.83
CA ILE A 73 7.97 2.30 3.27
C ILE A 73 8.10 1.07 4.18
N LYS A 74 9.00 0.15 3.83
CA LYS A 74 9.25 -1.07 4.62
C LYS A 74 10.72 -1.43 4.53
N GLY A 75 11.41 -1.38 5.66
CA GLY A 75 12.85 -1.64 5.75
C GLY A 75 13.25 -3.12 5.65
N PHE A 76 12.32 -4.03 5.93
CA PHE A 76 12.53 -5.46 5.84
C PHE A 76 11.19 -6.18 5.60
N CYS A 77 11.12 -7.03 4.58
CA CYS A 77 10.02 -7.94 4.35
C CYS A 77 10.48 -9.16 3.55
N MET A 78 9.70 -10.23 3.59
CA MET A 78 9.95 -11.45 2.83
C MET A 78 8.92 -11.55 1.71
N LEU A 79 9.38 -11.37 0.46
CA LEU A 79 8.53 -11.42 -0.73
C LEU A 79 9.08 -12.44 -1.72
N PRO A 80 8.23 -13.14 -2.49
CA PRO A 80 8.71 -13.84 -3.67
C PRO A 80 9.34 -12.85 -4.64
N GLU A 81 10.10 -13.33 -5.62
CA GLU A 81 10.66 -12.45 -6.65
C GLU A 81 9.54 -11.77 -7.45
N MET A 82 9.52 -10.44 -7.43
CA MET A 82 8.57 -9.58 -8.14
C MET A 82 9.28 -8.83 -9.27
N ASN A 83 8.50 -8.28 -10.20
CA ASN A 83 8.98 -7.52 -11.35
C ASN A 83 8.38 -6.11 -11.40
N VAL A 84 9.03 -5.24 -12.16
CA VAL A 84 8.44 -3.95 -12.52
C VAL A 84 7.13 -4.19 -13.28
N GLY A 85 6.06 -3.53 -12.85
CA GLY A 85 4.70 -3.72 -13.34
C GLY A 85 3.83 -4.62 -12.45
N ASP A 86 4.42 -5.38 -11.53
CA ASP A 86 3.66 -6.17 -10.56
C ASP A 86 3.04 -5.28 -9.47
N TRP A 87 1.96 -5.76 -8.87
CA TRP A 87 1.20 -5.04 -7.85
C TRP A 87 1.45 -5.59 -6.45
N LEU A 88 1.65 -4.68 -5.51
CA LEU A 88 1.65 -4.94 -4.09
C LEU A 88 0.34 -4.43 -3.48
N MET A 89 -0.17 -5.21 -2.52
CA MET A 89 -1.33 -4.92 -1.71
C MET A 89 -0.90 -4.65 -0.28
N PHE A 90 -1.48 -3.61 0.31
CA PHE A 90 -1.32 -3.26 1.72
C PHE A 90 -2.69 -3.17 2.39
N GLU A 91 -2.87 -3.97 3.44
CA GLU A 91 -4.11 -3.99 4.21
C GLU A 91 -4.16 -2.85 5.24
N SER A 92 -5.32 -2.61 5.85
CA SER A 92 -5.51 -1.62 6.93
C SER A 92 -5.16 -0.15 6.61
N MET A 93 -4.99 0.19 5.32
CA MET A 93 -4.65 1.56 4.86
C MET A 93 -5.82 2.56 4.86
N GLY A 94 -6.80 2.42 5.76
CA GLY A 94 -8.02 3.25 5.77
C GLY A 94 -7.97 4.50 6.66
N ALA A 95 -7.08 4.53 7.65
CA ALA A 95 -7.00 5.61 8.64
C ALA A 95 -5.61 6.26 8.62
N TYR A 96 -5.58 7.59 8.71
CA TYR A 96 -4.34 8.37 8.73
C TYR A 96 -3.40 8.12 7.53
N THR A 97 -3.97 7.80 6.38
CA THR A 97 -3.27 7.58 5.11
C THR A 97 -3.51 8.77 4.17
N ILE A 98 -4.49 8.67 3.28
CA ILE A 98 -4.83 9.70 2.28
C ILE A 98 -5.13 11.07 2.89
N THR A 99 -5.59 11.12 4.14
CA THR A 99 -5.93 12.34 4.86
C THR A 99 -4.70 13.20 5.19
N LEU A 100 -3.50 12.61 5.12
CA LEU A 100 -2.23 13.25 5.45
C LEU A 100 -1.34 13.43 4.20
N ASN A 101 -1.88 13.20 3.01
CA ASN A 101 -1.13 13.35 1.76
C ASN A 101 -0.61 14.77 1.56
N THR A 102 0.62 14.87 1.09
CA THR A 102 1.26 16.13 0.70
C THR A 102 1.51 16.17 -0.81
N PRO A 103 1.63 17.37 -1.41
CA PRO A 103 2.00 17.52 -2.82
C PRO A 103 3.53 17.44 -3.05
N PHE A 104 4.28 16.80 -2.16
CA PHE A 104 5.73 16.71 -2.26
C PHE A 104 6.17 16.08 -3.60
N ASN A 105 7.16 16.67 -4.25
CA ASN A 105 7.60 16.39 -5.63
C ASN A 105 6.51 16.43 -6.72
N GLY A 106 5.32 16.97 -6.42
CA GLY A 106 4.22 17.14 -7.39
C GLY A 106 3.55 15.84 -7.86
N PHE A 107 3.82 14.70 -7.21
CA PHE A 107 3.20 13.44 -7.58
C PHE A 107 1.69 13.42 -7.24
N PRO A 108 0.83 12.78 -8.05
CA PRO A 108 -0.61 12.67 -7.77
C PRO A 108 -0.88 11.73 -6.58
N SER A 109 -2.00 11.94 -5.88
CA SER A 109 -2.49 10.99 -4.85
C SER A 109 -3.13 9.76 -5.51
N ALA A 110 -3.14 8.63 -4.80
CA ALA A 110 -3.89 7.45 -5.21
C ALA A 110 -5.39 7.76 -5.39
N GLY A 111 -5.99 7.15 -6.41
CA GLY A 111 -7.43 7.20 -6.63
C GLY A 111 -8.18 6.30 -5.65
N ILE A 112 -9.38 6.71 -5.23
CA ILE A 112 -10.20 5.95 -4.28
C ILE A 112 -11.30 5.23 -5.05
N LEU A 113 -11.34 3.91 -4.93
CA LEU A 113 -12.44 3.07 -5.43
C LEU A 113 -13.26 2.53 -4.26
N HIS A 114 -14.50 3.02 -4.14
CA HIS A 114 -15.44 2.48 -3.17
C HIS A 114 -16.07 1.18 -3.68
N ARG A 115 -16.12 0.16 -2.82
CA ARG A 115 -16.78 -1.12 -3.11
C ARG A 115 -17.55 -1.58 -1.88
N ALA A 116 -18.76 -2.06 -2.09
CA ALA A 116 -19.59 -2.69 -1.08
C ALA A 116 -20.06 -4.06 -1.58
N SER A 117 -20.41 -4.96 -0.65
CA SER A 117 -21.09 -6.20 -1.02
C SER A 117 -22.56 -5.88 -1.36
N LYS A 118 -23.21 -6.69 -2.19
CA LYS A 118 -24.65 -6.52 -2.51
C LYS A 118 -25.51 -6.47 -1.24
N MET A 119 -25.19 -7.33 -0.27
CA MET A 119 -25.85 -7.36 1.04
C MET A 119 -25.68 -6.03 1.78
N THR A 120 -24.46 -5.49 1.81
CA THR A 120 -24.18 -4.17 2.43
C THR A 120 -24.95 -3.05 1.73
N GLU A 121 -25.00 -3.06 0.39
CA GLU A 121 -25.76 -2.07 -0.38
C GLU A 121 -27.26 -2.14 -0.07
N GLU A 122 -27.82 -3.35 0.05
CA GLU A 122 -29.22 -3.55 0.42
C GLU A 122 -29.51 -3.05 1.85
N ASP A 123 -28.62 -3.31 2.80
CA ASP A 123 -28.77 -2.85 4.18
C ASP A 123 -28.67 -1.32 4.28
N LEU A 124 -27.79 -0.68 3.50
CA LEU A 124 -27.71 0.77 3.41
C LEU A 124 -28.99 1.37 2.84
N ARG A 125 -29.55 0.79 1.77
CA ARG A 125 -30.83 1.23 1.18
C ARG A 125 -32.00 1.09 2.16
N LYS A 126 -32.07 -0.01 2.90
CA LYS A 126 -33.10 -0.20 3.94
C LYS A 126 -32.99 0.87 5.02
N ARG A 127 -31.76 1.22 5.42
CA ARG A 127 -31.51 2.26 6.42
C ARG A 127 -31.95 3.64 5.92
N GLU A 128 -31.68 3.98 4.66
CA GLU A 128 -32.15 5.24 4.05
C GLU A 128 -33.69 5.32 4.04
N LEU A 129 -34.36 4.25 3.60
CA LEU A 129 -35.83 4.18 3.62
C LEU A 129 -36.42 4.33 5.04
N LEU A 130 -35.76 3.74 6.04
CA LEU A 130 -36.19 3.90 7.44
C LEU A 130 -36.05 5.34 7.92
N ILE A 131 -34.99 6.04 7.53
CA ILE A 131 -34.79 7.46 7.86
C ILE A 131 -35.90 8.30 7.21
N GLU A 132 -36.18 8.09 5.92
CA GLU A 132 -37.26 8.80 5.22
C GLU A 132 -38.63 8.59 5.86
N ILE A 133 -38.94 7.35 6.27
CA ILE A 133 -40.21 7.04 6.94
C ILE A 133 -40.30 7.77 8.29
N VAL A 134 -39.21 7.79 9.07
CA VAL A 134 -39.18 8.48 10.37
C VAL A 134 -39.33 9.99 10.18
N ASP A 135 -38.64 10.57 9.19
CA ASP A 135 -38.71 12.00 8.89
C ASP A 135 -40.10 12.42 8.39
N CYS A 136 -40.78 11.60 7.57
CA CYS A 136 -42.16 11.86 7.13
C CYS A 136 -43.22 11.68 8.24
N ALA A 137 -42.92 10.93 9.30
CA ALA A 137 -43.81 10.72 10.43
C ALA A 137 -43.67 11.79 11.53
N SER A 138 -42.72 12.72 11.37
CA SER A 138 -42.41 13.84 12.27
C SER A 138 -43.11 15.13 11.81
#